data_AF-A0A0D0D0V3-F1
#
_entry.id   AF-A0A0D0D0V3-F1
#
_cell.length_a   1.000
_cell.length_b   1.000
_cell.length_c   1.000
_cell.angle_alpha   90.00
_cell.angle_beta   90.00
_cell.angle_gamma   90.00
#
_symmetry.space_group_name_H-M   'P 1'
#
loop_
_entity.id
_entity.type
_entity.pdbx_description
1 polymer ?
#
loop_
_entity_poly.entity_id
_entity_poly.type
_entity_poly.pdbx_seq_one_letter_code
_entity_poly.pdbx_strand_id
1 'polypeptide(L)'
;MSADYGWLCSPEGEESALVLFKAGKTCDGYFTNDAIIAHAMKAIDILEKYYPDEGHVLIFDNATMHLKCADDVLAAHQMPKGPSETWGIPKIASDSSGRIILGADGKPVKEKIFTLLPRGS
;
A
#
# COMPACT_ATOMS: atom_id res chain seq x y z
N MET A 1 -18.32 9.93 -5.09
CA MET A 1 -19.48 10.72 -4.66
C MET A 1 -20.15 11.23 -5.92
N SER A 2 -21.43 10.96 -6.12
CA SER A 2 -22.20 11.52 -7.23
C SER A 2 -22.76 12.88 -6.81
N ALA A 3 -22.87 13.82 -7.76
CA ALA A 3 -23.49 15.11 -7.52
C ALA A 3 -24.97 14.96 -7.15
N ASP A 4 -25.68 14.05 -7.81
CA ASP A 4 -27.12 13.87 -7.65
C ASP A 4 -27.47 12.84 -6.58
N TYR A 5 -26.59 11.84 -6.37
CA TYR A 5 -26.86 10.71 -5.47
C TYR A 5 -25.99 10.68 -4.20
N GLY A 6 -25.05 11.60 -4.04
CA GLY A 6 -24.14 11.61 -2.90
C GLY A 6 -23.30 10.33 -2.80
N TRP A 7 -23.54 9.52 -1.77
CA TRP A 7 -23.00 8.16 -1.67
C TRP A 7 -23.84 7.24 -2.55
N LEU A 8 -23.23 6.68 -3.59
CA LEU A 8 -23.95 5.85 -4.56
C LEU A 8 -24.60 4.65 -3.88
N CYS A 9 -25.93 4.66 -3.89
CA CYS A 9 -26.79 3.63 -3.32
C CYS A 9 -27.97 3.32 -4.25
N SER A 10 -28.63 2.19 -4.03
CA SER A 10 -29.95 1.93 -4.60
C SER A 10 -30.99 2.95 -4.08
N PRO A 11 -32.12 3.13 -4.77
CA PRO A 11 -33.16 4.08 -4.35
C PRO A 11 -33.65 3.87 -2.90
N GLU A 12 -33.70 2.61 -2.45
CA GLU A 12 -34.10 2.23 -1.09
C GLU A 12 -32.92 2.13 -0.11
N GLY A 13 -31.69 2.36 -0.57
CA GLY A 13 -30.47 2.34 0.26
C GLY A 13 -29.95 0.95 0.66
N GLU A 14 -30.52 -0.12 0.12
CA GLU A 14 -30.12 -1.51 0.44
C GLU A 14 -28.78 -1.91 -0.18
N GLU A 15 -28.49 -1.40 -1.38
CA GLU A 15 -27.21 -1.63 -2.06
C GLU A 15 -26.39 -0.35 -2.04
N SER A 16 -25.10 -0.45 -1.73
CA SER A 16 -24.20 0.71 -1.69
C SER A 16 -22.82 0.36 -2.22
N ALA A 17 -22.25 1.26 -3.03
CA ALA A 17 -20.87 1.15 -3.46
C ALA A 17 -19.87 1.53 -2.34
N LEU A 18 -20.32 2.20 -1.27
CA LEU A 18 -19.44 2.68 -0.19
C LEU A 18 -18.61 1.56 0.44
N VAL A 19 -17.30 1.75 0.52
CA VAL A 19 -16.38 0.86 1.23
C VAL A 19 -15.86 1.58 2.48
N LEU A 20 -16.17 1.04 3.66
CA LEU A 20 -15.62 1.53 4.92
C LEU A 20 -14.25 0.88 5.14
N PHE A 21 -13.20 1.68 5.02
CA PHE A 21 -11.82 1.25 5.20
C PHE A 21 -11.28 1.72 6.56
N LYS A 22 -10.84 0.80 7.41
CA LYS A 22 -10.29 1.15 8.73
C LYS A 22 -8.79 1.40 8.62
N ALA A 23 -8.37 2.62 8.95
CA ALA A 23 -6.96 2.95 9.14
C ALA A 23 -6.54 2.75 10.61
N GLY A 24 -5.24 2.55 10.86
CA GLY A 24 -4.64 2.58 12.20
C GLY A 24 -4.27 1.22 12.80
N LYS A 25 -4.42 1.02 14.11
CA LYS A 25 -3.95 -0.20 14.80
C LYS A 25 -4.69 -1.48 14.36
N THR A 26 -5.91 -1.32 13.86
CA THR A 26 -6.74 -2.33 13.19
C THR A 26 -6.82 -2.02 11.69
N CYS A 27 -5.69 -1.73 11.07
CA CYS A 27 -5.62 -1.38 9.65
C CYS A 27 -6.04 -2.57 8.78
N ASP A 28 -6.92 -2.34 7.80
CA ASP A 28 -7.28 -3.34 6.78
C ASP A 28 -6.19 -3.48 5.67
N GLY A 29 -4.98 -2.95 5.91
CA GLY A 29 -3.85 -2.99 4.98
C GLY A 29 -3.76 -1.74 4.09
N TYR A 30 -3.56 -1.92 2.79
CA TYR A 30 -3.67 -0.84 1.81
C TYR A 30 -4.88 -1.09 0.93
N PHE A 31 -5.53 -0.02 0.47
CA PHE A 31 -6.56 -0.14 -0.56
C PHE A 31 -5.87 -0.48 -1.90
N THR A 32 -5.92 -1.74 -2.29
CA THR A 32 -5.17 -2.26 -3.44
C THR A 32 -5.82 -1.89 -4.77
N ASN A 33 -5.10 -2.10 -5.87
CA ASN A 33 -5.67 -1.94 -7.21
C ASN A 33 -6.87 -2.87 -7.43
N ASP A 34 -6.79 -4.13 -6.95
CA ASP A 34 -7.91 -5.06 -7.01
C ASP A 34 -9.14 -4.54 -6.24
N ALA A 35 -8.93 -3.89 -5.09
CA ALA A 35 -10.02 -3.28 -4.33
C ALA A 35 -10.65 -2.10 -5.08
N ILE A 36 -9.86 -1.33 -5.84
CA ILE A 36 -10.36 -0.26 -6.72
C ILE A 36 -11.21 -0.85 -7.85
N ILE A 37 -10.74 -1.93 -8.50
CA ILE A 37 -11.48 -2.60 -9.57
C ILE A 37 -12.81 -3.16 -9.04
N ALA A 38 -12.77 -3.87 -7.91
CA ALA A 38 -13.98 -4.43 -7.30
C ALA A 38 -14.98 -3.35 -6.90
N HIS A 39 -14.50 -2.22 -6.36
CA HIS A 39 -15.35 -1.07 -6.04
C HIS A 39 -15.98 -0.45 -7.30
N ALA A 40 -15.21 -0.31 -8.38
CA ALA A 40 -15.70 0.21 -9.65
C ALA A 40 -16.78 -0.70 -10.25
N MET A 41 -16.57 -2.02 -10.25
CA MET A 41 -17.57 -2.99 -10.72
C MET A 41 -18.86 -2.90 -9.92
N LYS A 42 -18.77 -2.85 -8.58
CA LYS A 42 -19.95 -2.71 -7.72
C LYS A 42 -20.72 -1.41 -7.99
N ALA A 43 -20.02 -0.31 -8.27
CA ALA A 43 -20.66 0.93 -8.66
C ALA A 43 -21.37 0.79 -10.01
N ILE A 44 -20.75 0.17 -11.00
CA ILE A 44 -21.34 -0.10 -12.31
C ILE A 44 -22.61 -0.95 -12.17
N ASP A 45 -22.57 -2.03 -11.39
CA ASP A 45 -23.74 -2.91 -11.17
C ASP A 45 -24.95 -2.13 -10.61
N ILE A 46 -24.71 -1.23 -9.65
CA ILE A 46 -25.77 -0.38 -9.08
C ILE A 46 -26.31 0.60 -10.13
N LEU A 47 -25.43 1.21 -10.92
CA LEU A 47 -25.83 2.19 -11.94
C LEU A 47 -26.63 1.54 -13.06
N GLU A 48 -26.19 0.38 -13.58
CA GLU A 48 -26.91 -0.36 -14.62
C GLU A 48 -28.28 -0.87 -14.12
N LYS A 49 -28.38 -1.26 -12.85
CA LYS A 49 -29.61 -1.81 -12.28
C LYS A 49 -30.66 -0.74 -11.96
N TYR A 50 -30.23 0.40 -11.40
CA TYR A 50 -31.15 1.38 -10.83
C TYR A 50 -31.24 2.69 -11.61
N TYR A 51 -30.25 3.00 -12.43
CA TYR A 51 -30.16 4.24 -13.20
C TYR A 51 -29.76 3.97 -14.67
N PRO A 52 -30.43 3.04 -15.39
CA PRO A 52 -30.00 2.57 -16.71
C PRO A 52 -30.10 3.63 -17.82
N ASP A 53 -30.98 4.62 -17.63
CA ASP A 53 -31.27 5.65 -18.64
C ASP A 53 -30.35 6.87 -18.52
N GLU A 54 -29.38 6.84 -17.61
CA GLU A 54 -28.47 7.94 -17.32
C GLU A 54 -27.06 7.69 -17.86
N GLY A 55 -26.41 8.77 -18.31
CA GLY A 55 -25.00 8.73 -18.69
C GLY A 55 -24.10 8.90 -17.46
N HIS A 56 -23.32 7.86 -17.13
CA HIS A 56 -22.48 7.86 -15.93
C HIS A 56 -21.00 8.08 -16.25
N VAL A 57 -20.33 8.93 -15.47
CA VAL A 57 -18.88 9.16 -15.54
C VAL A 57 -18.25 8.87 -14.18
N LEU A 58 -17.35 7.88 -14.13
CA LEU A 58 -16.57 7.52 -12.94
C LEU A 58 -15.22 8.24 -12.97
N ILE A 59 -14.95 9.08 -11.97
CA ILE A 59 -13.71 9.83 -11.86
C ILE A 59 -12.91 9.29 -10.67
N PHE A 60 -11.66 8.91 -10.94
CA PHE A 60 -10.70 8.48 -9.92
C PHE A 60 -9.61 9.52 -9.79
N ASP A 61 -9.32 9.92 -8.55
CA ASP A 61 -8.17 10.77 -8.26
C ASP A 61 -6.89 9.93 -8.33
N ASN A 62 -6.10 10.12 -9.39
CA ASN A 62 -4.80 9.48 -9.57
C ASN A 62 -3.68 10.47 -9.19
N ALA A 63 -3.73 10.99 -7.97
CA ALA A 63 -2.69 11.90 -7.48
C ALA A 63 -1.31 11.23 -7.59
N THR A 64 -0.43 11.81 -8.41
CA THR A 64 0.92 11.30 -8.75
C THR A 64 1.87 11.20 -7.56
N MET A 65 1.47 11.73 -6.40
CA MET A 65 2.22 11.67 -5.15
C MET A 65 2.09 10.32 -4.43
N HIS A 66 1.23 9.41 -4.90
CA HIS A 66 1.10 8.03 -4.39
C HIS A 66 1.77 7.00 -5.31
N LEU A 67 3.05 7.22 -5.66
CA LEU A 67 3.84 6.18 -6.32
C LEU A 67 3.86 4.92 -5.43
N LYS A 68 3.54 3.77 -6.04
CA LYS A 68 3.64 2.47 -5.37
C LYS A 68 5.07 2.34 -4.82
N CYS A 69 5.17 2.20 -3.50
CA CYS A 69 6.41 1.83 -2.85
C CYS A 69 6.85 0.47 -3.41
N ALA A 70 8.07 0.35 -3.91
CA ALA A 70 8.53 -0.92 -4.48
C ALA A 70 8.41 -2.04 -3.44
N ASP A 71 8.10 -3.27 -3.88
CA ASP A 71 7.74 -4.38 -2.98
C ASP A 71 8.91 -4.79 -2.06
N ASP A 72 10.13 -4.39 -2.40
CA ASP A 72 11.37 -4.57 -1.65
C ASP A 72 11.77 -3.37 -0.77
N VAL A 73 11.05 -2.25 -0.86
CA VAL A 73 11.33 -1.06 -0.05
C VAL A 73 10.79 -1.25 1.36
N LEU A 74 11.67 -0.95 2.32
CA LEU A 74 11.38 -1.06 3.73
C LEU A 74 10.23 -0.13 4.12
N ALA A 75 9.14 -0.71 4.62
CA ALA A 75 8.01 0.08 5.05
C ALA A 75 8.38 0.90 6.29
N ALA A 76 7.98 2.19 6.30
CA ALA A 76 8.31 3.12 7.39
C ALA A 76 7.87 2.61 8.78
N HIS A 77 6.85 1.76 8.87
CA HIS A 77 6.41 1.15 10.13
C HIS A 77 7.41 0.14 10.71
N GLN A 78 8.30 -0.40 9.88
CA GLN A 78 9.37 -1.30 10.32
C GLN A 78 10.58 -0.53 10.82
N MET A 79 10.66 0.78 10.54
CA MET A 79 11.75 1.63 10.98
C MET A 79 11.54 2.10 12.43
N PRO A 80 12.61 2.14 13.24
CA PRO A 80 12.55 2.72 14.58
C PRO A 80 12.38 4.24 14.47
N LYS A 81 11.68 4.83 15.44
CA LYS A 81 11.47 6.29 15.50
C LYS A 81 12.75 7.10 15.77
N GLY A 82 13.87 6.43 16.04
CA GLY A 82 15.17 7.04 16.31
C GLY A 82 16.30 6.01 16.18
N PRO A 83 17.56 6.42 16.43
CA PRO A 83 18.70 5.53 16.35
C PRO A 83 18.49 4.32 17.27
N SER A 84 18.76 3.13 16.76
CA SER A 84 18.65 1.89 17.52
C SER A 84 19.91 1.06 17.29
N GLU A 85 20.58 0.72 18.39
CA GLU A 85 21.77 -0.14 18.38
C GLU A 85 21.42 -1.61 18.12
N THR A 86 20.13 -1.97 18.22
CA THR A 86 19.66 -3.34 18.05
C THR A 86 18.88 -3.55 16.75
N TRP A 87 18.46 -2.48 16.08
CA TRP A 87 17.68 -2.56 14.85
C TRP A 87 18.54 -2.28 13.61
N GLY A 88 18.42 -3.14 12.61
CA GLY A 88 19.18 -3.06 11.36
C GLY A 88 18.70 -4.11 10.38
N ILE A 89 18.91 -3.87 9.09
CA ILE A 89 18.39 -4.73 8.01
C ILE A 89 19.44 -5.82 7.73
N PRO A 90 19.05 -7.11 7.72
CA PRO A 90 19.95 -8.17 7.28
C PRO A 90 20.20 -8.03 5.78
N LYS A 91 21.44 -7.71 5.40
CA LYS A 91 21.90 -7.71 4.01
C LYS A 91 22.84 -8.89 3.79
N ILE A 92 22.84 -9.45 2.59
CA ILE A 92 23.87 -10.42 2.19
C ILE A 92 25.22 -9.69 2.15
N ALA A 93 26.20 -10.21 2.89
CA ALA A 93 27.53 -9.63 2.95
C ALA A 93 28.25 -9.80 1.61
N SER A 94 28.94 -8.76 1.19
CA SER A 94 29.74 -8.75 -0.04
C SER A 94 31.19 -8.37 0.25
N ASP A 95 32.12 -8.94 -0.51
CA ASP A 95 33.54 -8.55 -0.45
C ASP A 95 33.78 -7.16 -1.08
N SER A 96 35.03 -6.69 -1.02
CA SER A 96 35.45 -5.41 -1.61
C SER A 96 35.28 -5.33 -3.14
N SER A 97 35.02 -6.47 -3.79
CA SER A 97 34.76 -6.59 -5.23
C SER A 97 33.26 -6.76 -5.55
N GLY A 98 32.40 -6.72 -4.54
CA GLY A 98 30.95 -6.87 -4.68
C GLY A 98 30.46 -8.32 -4.82
N ARG A 99 31.28 -9.33 -4.57
CA ARG A 99 30.88 -10.74 -4.62
C ARG A 99 30.30 -11.19 -3.30
N ILE A 100 29.28 -12.05 -3.34
CA ILE A 100 28.63 -12.60 -2.14
C ILE A 100 29.62 -13.43 -1.33
N ILE A 101 29.69 -13.16 -0.03
CA ILE A 101 30.48 -13.96 0.91
C ILE A 101 29.65 -15.18 1.34
N LEU A 102 30.20 -16.38 1.15
CA LEU A 102 29.61 -17.63 1.60
C LEU A 102 30.23 -18.06 2.93
N GLY A 103 29.40 -18.56 3.85
CA GLY A 103 29.82 -19.16 5.11
C GLY A 103 30.44 -20.55 4.90
N ALA A 104 30.98 -21.13 5.97
CA ALA A 104 31.54 -22.48 5.96
C ALA A 104 30.51 -23.57 5.57
N ASP A 105 29.22 -23.25 5.66
CA ASP A 105 28.08 -24.08 5.27
C ASP A 105 27.67 -23.89 3.78
N GLY A 106 28.39 -23.06 3.03
CA GLY A 106 28.08 -22.72 1.65
C GLY A 106 26.91 -21.75 1.47
N LYS A 107 26.34 -21.21 2.55
CA LYS A 107 25.21 -20.26 2.47
C LYS A 107 25.69 -18.81 2.49
N PRO A 108 24.97 -17.87 1.85
CA PRO A 108 25.28 -16.45 1.94
C PRO A 108 25.29 -15.96 3.39
N VAL A 109 26.39 -15.33 3.79
CA VAL A 109 26.50 -14.68 5.10
C VAL A 109 25.59 -13.45 5.11
N LYS A 110 24.80 -13.31 6.18
CA LYS A 110 23.97 -12.11 6.40
C LYS A 110 24.67 -11.21 7.42
N GLU A 111 24.93 -9.97 7.04
CA GLU A 111 25.36 -8.91 7.95
C GLU A 111 24.20 -7.99 8.30
N LYS A 112 24.23 -7.41 9.49
CA LYS A 112 23.19 -6.47 9.93
C LYS A 112 23.69 -5.04 9.69
N ILE A 113 23.05 -4.34 8.77
CA ILE A 113 23.37 -2.93 8.51
C ILE A 113 22.56 -2.07 9.47
N PHE A 114 23.27 -1.34 10.33
CA PHE A 114 22.69 -0.31 11.19
C PHE A 114 22.70 1.01 10.43
N THR A 115 21.54 1.61 10.23
CA THR A 115 21.45 3.01 9.81
C THR A 115 21.77 3.90 11.01
N LEU A 116 23.05 4.23 11.19
CA LEU A 116 23.48 5.35 12.02
C LEU A 116 23.60 6.58 11.12
N LEU A 117 22.72 7.57 11.30
CA LEU A 117 22.98 8.91 10.76
C LEU A 117 24.26 9.44 11.42
N PRO A 118 25.14 10.16 10.70
CA PRO A 118 26.31 10.78 11.31
C PRO A 118 25.81 11.74 12.41
N ARG A 119 26.31 11.55 13.64
CA ARG A 119 26.02 12.47 14.74
C ARG A 119 26.52 13.85 14.30
N GLY A 120 25.59 14.81 14.21
CA GLY A 120 25.93 16.21 14.01
C GLY A 120 26.90 16.67 15.10
N SER A 121 27.97 17.32 14.65
CA SER A 121 28.91 18.08 15.47
C SER A 121 28.24 19.28 16.12
#